data_AF-A0A1V5HY13-F1
#
_entry.id   AF-A0A1V5HY13-F1
#
_cell.length_a   1.000
_cell.length_b   1.000
_cell.length_c   1.000
_cell.angle_alpha   90.00
_cell.angle_beta   90.00
_cell.angle_gamma   90.00
#
_symmetry.space_group_name_H-M   'P 1'
#
loop_
_entity.id
_entity.type
_entity.pdbx_description
1 polymer ?
#
loop_
_entity_poly.entity_id
_entity_poly.type
_entity_poly.pdbx_seq_one_letter_code
_entity_poly.pdbx_strand_id
1 'polypeptide(L)'
;MLGTVYTGFGYWDVWSWAAFFAIAAALVLWLRAQGREDYKEGTDQDEIYWSGNVVPEEGADITVPASSAYWGFRKAMAPFYKVLTEMHTGIGTDIVGCYVVVVALMAVFVLM
;
A
#
# COMPACT_ATOMS: atom_id res chain seq x y z
N MET A 1 14.65 1.68 -28.98
CA MET A 1 14.09 1.40 -27.63
C MET A 1 14.59 0.04 -27.10
N LEU A 2 15.86 -0.36 -27.28
CA LEU A 2 16.32 -1.74 -26.99
C LEU A 2 17.66 -1.82 -26.23
N GLY A 3 18.02 -0.77 -25.48
CA GLY A 3 19.26 -0.77 -24.72
C GLY A 3 19.21 0.18 -23.54
N THR A 4 18.91 1.45 -23.77
CA THR A 4 18.87 2.46 -22.72
C THR A 4 17.49 3.12 -22.60
N VAL A 5 17.02 3.30 -21.37
CA VAL A 5 15.82 4.05 -21.01
C VAL A 5 16.25 5.31 -20.27
N TYR A 6 15.99 6.48 -20.85
CA TYR A 6 16.33 7.77 -20.24
C TYR A 6 15.22 8.24 -19.29
N THR A 7 15.64 8.80 -18.17
CA THR A 7 14.80 9.35 -17.10
C THR A 7 15.32 10.74 -16.71
N GLY A 8 14.54 11.50 -15.94
CA GLY A 8 14.98 12.80 -15.42
C GLY A 8 16.19 12.75 -14.47
N PHE A 9 16.65 11.55 -14.09
CA PHE A 9 17.76 11.33 -13.17
C PHE A 9 18.93 10.53 -13.80
N GLY A 10 18.89 10.25 -15.11
CA GLY A 10 19.93 9.47 -15.80
C GLY A 10 19.36 8.43 -16.76
N TYR A 11 20.14 7.40 -17.09
CA TYR A 11 19.73 6.32 -18.00
C TYR A 11 19.78 4.96 -17.32
N TRP A 12 18.92 4.06 -17.78
CA TRP A 12 18.84 2.66 -17.35
C TRP A 12 19.24 1.77 -18.51
N ASP A 13 20.31 0.99 -18.37
CA ASP A 13 20.71 0.01 -19.37
C ASP A 13 20.01 -1.34 -19.11
N VAL A 14 19.14 -1.74 -20.04
CA VAL A 14 18.29 -2.92 -19.92
C VAL A 14 19.12 -4.20 -19.79
N TRP A 15 20.24 -4.28 -20.52
CA TRP A 15 21.11 -5.46 -20.53
C TRP A 15 21.87 -5.61 -19.21
N SER A 16 22.32 -4.50 -18.63
CA SER A 16 22.97 -4.49 -17.31
C SER A 16 22.01 -4.98 -16.22
N TRP A 17 20.74 -4.55 -16.26
CA TRP A 17 19.71 -5.05 -15.34
C TRP A 17 19.38 -6.52 -15.56
N ALA A 18 19.25 -6.96 -16.82
CA ALA A 18 19.05 -8.37 -17.13
C ALA A 18 20.19 -9.24 -16.61
N ALA A 19 21.44 -8.81 -16.80
CA ALA A 19 22.62 -9.48 -16.27
C ALA A 19 22.62 -9.51 -14.74
N PHE A 20 22.30 -8.39 -14.09
CA PHE A 20 22.17 -8.31 -12.64
C PHE A 20 21.17 -9.33 -12.09
N PHE A 21 19.95 -9.40 -12.66
CA PHE A 21 18.93 -10.35 -12.21
C PHE A 21 19.33 -11.80 -12.49
N ALA A 22 19.98 -12.08 -13.62
CA ALA A 22 20.48 -13.41 -13.92
C ALA A 22 21.55 -13.87 -12.91
N ILE A 23 22.49 -13.00 -12.55
CA ILE A 23 23.52 -13.27 -11.55
C ILE A 23 22.87 -13.47 -10.17
N ALA A 24 21.94 -12.59 -9.77
CA ALA A 24 21.23 -12.72 -8.51
C ALA A 24 20.45 -14.03 -8.42
N ALA A 25 19.73 -14.42 -9.48
CA ALA A 25 19.01 -15.68 -9.54
C ALA A 25 19.95 -16.88 -9.44
N ALA A 26 21.08 -16.86 -10.15
CA ALA A 26 22.08 -17.92 -10.08
C ALA A 26 22.64 -18.07 -8.66
N LEU A 27 22.97 -16.96 -7.99
CA LEU A 27 23.45 -16.97 -6.60
C LEU A 27 22.39 -17.50 -5.63
N VAL A 28 21.14 -17.07 -5.77
CA VAL A 28 20.02 -17.54 -4.92
C VAL A 28 19.78 -19.03 -5.12
N LEU A 29 19.76 -19.51 -6.37
CA LEU A 29 19.58 -20.94 -6.66
C LEU A 29 20.77 -21.77 -6.20
N TRP A 30 21.99 -21.26 -6.32
CA TRP A 30 23.18 -21.90 -5.80
C TRP A 30 23.12 -22.01 -4.26
N LEU A 31 22.79 -20.92 -3.55
CA LEU A 31 22.58 -20.93 -2.10
C LEU A 31 21.48 -21.91 -1.69
N ARG A 32 20.35 -21.93 -2.41
CA ARG A 32 19.27 -22.89 -2.19
C ARG A 32 19.75 -24.34 -2.33
N ALA A 33 20.60 -24.62 -3.33
CA ALA A 33 21.18 -25.94 -3.54
C ALA A 33 22.20 -26.35 -2.47
N GLN A 34 22.72 -25.41 -1.67
CA GLN A 34 23.54 -25.72 -0.48
C GLN A 34 22.67 -25.99 0.77
N GLY A 35 21.34 -25.88 0.67
CA GLY A 35 20.42 -26.21 1.77
C GLY A 35 20.53 -27.68 2.16
N ARG A 36 20.20 -28.00 3.41
CA ARG A 36 20.25 -29.39 3.88
C ARG A 36 19.04 -30.17 3.35
N GLU A 37 19.32 -31.36 2.81
CA GLU A 37 18.28 -32.26 2.31
C GLU A 37 17.47 -32.95 3.43
N ASP A 38 17.95 -32.91 4.67
CA ASP A 38 17.29 -33.53 5.83
C ASP A 38 16.20 -32.64 6.47
N TYR A 39 15.77 -31.60 5.76
CA TYR A 39 14.56 -30.84 6.05
C TYR A 39 13.35 -31.78 6.08
N LYS A 40 12.54 -31.66 7.14
CA LYS A 40 11.37 -32.52 7.34
C LYS A 40 10.09 -31.76 7.03
N GLU A 41 9.65 -31.87 5.79
CA GLU A 41 8.38 -31.30 5.32
C GLU A 41 7.20 -31.81 6.17
N GLY A 42 6.28 -30.90 6.52
CA GLY A 42 5.11 -31.17 7.35
C GLY A 42 5.40 -31.33 8.84
N THR A 43 6.55 -30.85 9.33
CA THR A 43 6.88 -30.80 10.77
C THR A 43 6.94 -29.37 11.27
N ASP A 44 7.21 -29.17 12.57
CA ASP A 44 7.46 -27.83 13.16
C ASP A 44 8.61 -27.07 12.47
N GLN A 45 9.42 -27.73 11.62
CA GLN A 45 10.44 -27.07 10.78
C GLN A 45 9.86 -26.25 9.63
N ASP A 46 8.60 -26.50 9.24
CA ASP A 46 7.86 -25.78 8.20
C ASP A 46 7.18 -24.52 8.79
N GLU A 47 7.02 -24.48 10.11
CA GLU A 47 6.37 -23.40 10.82
C GLU A 47 7.27 -22.16 10.93
N ILE A 48 6.63 -20.99 10.97
CA ILE A 48 7.34 -19.74 11.21
C ILE A 48 7.97 -19.82 12.61
N TYR A 49 9.29 -19.62 12.70
CA TYR A 49 9.97 -19.56 13.99
C TYR A 49 9.40 -18.41 14.84
N TRP A 50 8.61 -18.77 15.85
CA TRP A 50 7.94 -17.81 16.74
C TRP A 50 8.46 -17.93 18.19
N SER A 51 9.79 -17.94 18.34
CA SER A 51 10.46 -18.05 19.65
C SER A 51 9.97 -19.24 20.49
N GLY A 52 9.56 -20.33 19.84
CA GLY A 52 9.03 -21.53 20.50
C GLY A 52 7.59 -21.45 20.98
N ASN A 53 6.85 -20.38 20.65
CA ASN A 53 5.42 -20.28 20.93
C ASN A 53 4.58 -20.80 19.76
N VAL A 54 3.39 -21.33 20.06
CA VAL A 54 2.41 -21.70 19.04
C VAL A 54 1.96 -20.44 18.30
N VAL A 55 2.04 -20.45 16.97
CA VAL A 55 1.54 -19.37 16.12
C VAL A 55 0.00 -19.47 16.11
N PRO A 56 -0.75 -18.45 16.55
CA PRO A 56 -2.20 -18.37 16.41
C PRO A 56 -2.56 -18.44 14.92
N GLU A 57 -3.55 -19.26 14.58
CA GLU A 57 -3.94 -19.56 13.19
C GLU A 57 -4.22 -18.31 12.33
N GLU A 58 -4.60 -17.19 12.95
CA GLU A 58 -4.99 -15.98 12.22
C GLU A 58 -3.97 -14.83 12.29
N GLY A 59 -2.89 -14.95 13.07
CA GLY A 59 -1.87 -13.89 13.24
C GLY A 59 -2.38 -12.52 13.73
N ALA A 60 -3.70 -12.38 13.94
CA ALA A 60 -4.41 -11.16 14.27
C ALA A 60 -4.13 -10.69 15.70
N ASP A 61 -3.90 -11.64 16.61
CA ASP A 61 -3.56 -11.35 18.01
C ASP A 61 -2.08 -10.99 18.21
N ILE A 62 -1.24 -11.19 17.20
CA ILE A 62 0.21 -10.94 17.27
C ILE A 62 0.61 -9.67 16.53
N THR A 63 -0.05 -9.37 15.42
CA THR A 63 0.34 -8.26 14.56
C THR A 63 -0.34 -6.97 14.98
N VAL A 64 0.43 -5.88 15.11
CA VAL A 64 -0.15 -4.54 15.14
C VAL A 64 -0.87 -4.36 13.80
N PRO A 65 -2.20 -4.21 13.77
CA PRO A 65 -2.91 -4.19 12.50
C PRO A 65 -2.41 -3.00 11.69
N ALA A 66 -2.28 -3.13 10.37
CA ALA A 66 -1.80 -2.06 9.49
C ALA A 66 -2.63 -0.76 9.64
N SER A 67 -3.90 -0.91 10.05
CA SER A 67 -4.79 0.19 10.42
C SER A 67 -4.23 1.05 11.58
N SER A 68 -3.40 0.49 12.46
CA SER A 68 -2.77 1.21 13.58
C SER A 68 -1.69 2.19 13.14
N ALA A 69 -1.01 1.95 12.00
CA ALA A 69 0.12 2.77 11.56
C ALA A 69 -0.22 4.28 11.43
N TYR A 70 -1.47 4.59 11.10
CA TYR A 70 -1.98 5.96 10.97
C TYR A 70 -3.23 6.22 11.82
N TRP A 71 -3.41 5.46 12.90
CA TRP A 71 -4.63 5.58 13.72
C TRP A 71 -4.84 7.00 14.24
N GLY A 72 -3.79 7.64 14.76
CA GLY A 72 -3.88 9.01 15.28
C GLY A 72 -4.29 10.03 14.20
N PHE A 73 -3.70 9.94 13.02
CA PHE A 73 -4.05 10.78 11.87
C PHE A 73 -5.49 10.56 11.41
N ARG A 74 -5.90 9.30 11.21
CA ARG A 74 -7.27 8.96 10.79
C ARG A 74 -8.30 9.37 11.85
N LYS A 75 -7.97 9.21 13.13
CA LYS A 75 -8.84 9.61 14.25
C LYS A 75 -9.00 11.13 14.31
N ALA A 76 -7.92 11.88 14.11
CA ALA A 76 -7.95 13.34 14.04
C ALA A 76 -8.78 13.85 12.85
N MET A 77 -8.74 13.15 11.71
CA MET A 77 -9.51 13.50 10.52
C MET A 77 -10.96 13.01 10.53
N ALA A 78 -11.34 12.12 11.44
CA ALA A 78 -12.68 11.53 11.47
C ALA A 78 -13.83 12.57 11.56
N PRO A 79 -13.75 13.63 12.39
CA PRO A 79 -14.80 14.66 12.43
C PRO A 79 -14.94 15.43 11.11
N PHE A 80 -13.82 15.74 10.46
CA PHE A 80 -13.81 16.43 9.18
C PHE A 80 -14.47 15.59 8.08
N TYR A 81 -14.08 14.32 7.97
CA TYR A 81 -14.69 13.41 7.01
C TYR A 81 -16.17 13.16 7.29
N LYS A 82 -16.57 13.06 8.56
CA LYS A 82 -17.98 12.89 8.93
C LYS A 82 -18.84 14.00 8.34
N VAL A 83 -18.46 15.26 8.53
CA VAL A 83 -19.19 16.41 7.96
C VAL A 83 -19.24 16.34 6.44
N LEU A 84 -18.11 16.07 5.79
CA LEU A 84 -18.04 15.95 4.33
C LEU A 84 -18.94 14.85 3.78
N THR A 85 -18.96 13.70 4.42
CA THR A 85 -19.81 12.57 3.98
C THR A 85 -21.29 12.85 4.23
N GLU A 86 -21.64 13.54 5.32
CA GLU A 86 -23.02 13.92 5.63
C GLU A 86 -23.58 14.95 4.63
N MET A 87 -22.73 15.81 4.06
CA MET A 87 -23.13 16.74 2.98
C MET A 87 -23.50 16.04 1.66
N HIS A 88 -23.13 14.77 1.47
CA HIS A 88 -23.43 14.00 0.26
C HIS A 88 -24.67 13.12 0.49
N THR A 89 -25.83 13.76 0.66
CA THR A 89 -27.10 13.07 0.98
C THR A 89 -27.62 12.17 -0.16
N GLY A 90 -27.13 12.38 -1.39
CA GLY A 90 -27.62 11.68 -2.59
C GLY A 90 -29.00 12.16 -3.06
N ILE A 91 -29.59 13.15 -2.39
CA ILE A 91 -30.89 13.72 -2.74
C ILE A 91 -30.67 14.85 -3.76
N GLY A 92 -31.34 14.77 -4.91
CA GLY A 92 -31.15 15.73 -6.00
C GLY A 92 -31.46 17.18 -5.61
N THR A 93 -32.44 17.42 -4.74
CA THR A 93 -32.80 18.77 -4.26
C THR A 93 -31.68 19.41 -3.43
N ASP A 94 -30.96 18.63 -2.63
CA ASP A 94 -29.88 19.13 -1.78
C ASP A 94 -28.67 19.54 -2.63
N ILE A 95 -28.38 18.75 -3.68
CA ILE A 95 -27.32 19.04 -4.65
C ILE A 95 -27.63 20.33 -5.43
N VAL A 96 -28.86 20.47 -5.94
CA VAL A 96 -29.30 21.68 -6.63
C VAL A 96 -29.28 22.89 -5.68
N GLY A 97 -29.68 22.70 -4.42
CA GLY A 97 -29.58 23.72 -3.38
C GLY A 97 -28.15 24.21 -3.16
N CYS A 98 -27.19 23.29 -2.98
CA CYS A 98 -25.78 23.62 -2.87
C CYS A 98 -25.25 24.35 -4.11
N TYR A 99 -25.64 23.91 -5.31
CA TYR A 99 -25.27 24.58 -6.56
C TYR A 99 -25.73 26.04 -6.59
N VAL A 100 -27.00 26.32 -6.26
CA VAL A 100 -27.54 27.68 -6.23
C VAL A 100 -26.79 28.56 -5.23
N VAL A 101 -26.46 28.04 -4.05
CA VAL A 101 -25.69 28.76 -3.03
C VAL A 101 -24.30 29.12 -3.54
N VAL A 102 -23.58 28.17 -4.16
CA VAL A 102 -22.24 28.42 -4.70
C VAL A 102 -22.28 29.46 -5.83
N VAL A 103 -23.25 29.36 -6.75
CA VAL A 103 -23.43 30.35 -7.83
C VAL A 103 -23.74 31.73 -7.27
N ALA A 104 -24.60 31.84 -6.25
CA ALA A 104 -24.91 33.10 -5.59
C ALA A 104 -23.65 33.72 -4.94
N LEU A 105 -22.85 32.91 -4.23
CA LEU A 105 -21.59 33.37 -3.65
C LEU A 105 -20.61 33.85 -4.73
N MET A 106 -20.46 33.09 -5.82
CA MET A 106 -19.61 33.49 -6.95
C MET A 106 -20.09 34.79 -7.59
N ALA A 107 -21.41 34.96 -7.78
CA ALA A 107 -21.98 36.18 -8.32
C ALA A 107 -21.66 37.40 -7.43
N VAL A 108 -21.71 37.25 -6.10
CA VAL A 108 -21.28 38.30 -5.17
C VAL A 108 -19.81 38.66 -5.38
N PHE A 109 -18.91 37.67 -5.48
CA PHE A 109 -17.48 37.93 -5.69
C PHE A 109 -17.13 38.53 -7.05
N VAL A 110 -17.94 38.28 -8.07
CA VAL A 110 -17.69 38.78 -9.44
C VAL A 110 -18.32 40.16 -9.66
N LEU A 111 -19.45 40.46 -9.01
CA LEU A 111 -20.20 41.70 -9.19
C LEU A 111 -19.85 42.78 -8.15
N MET A 112 -19.11 42.42 -7.09
CA MET A 112 -18.44 43.35 -6.18
C MET A 112 -17.02 43.64 -6.66
#